data_AF-A0A7R7HY07-F1
#
_entry.id   AF-A0A7R7HY07-F1
#
_cell.length_a   1.000
_cell.length_b   1.000
_cell.length_c   1.000
_cell.angle_alpha   90.00
_cell.angle_beta   90.00
_cell.angle_gamma   90.00
#
_symmetry.space_group_name_H-M   'P 1'
#
loop_
_entity.id
_entity.type
_entity.pdbx_description
1 polymer ?
#
loop_
_entity_poly.entity_id
_entity_poly.type
_entity_poly.pdbx_seq_one_letter_code
_entity_poly.pdbx_strand_id
1 'polypeptide(L)'
;MKIRTLTVGALAGGALALTGAAPALADTGSTFKDTIHIVNDVDSGHHGYWARLNLHRSVTITSGDTDGTWTVQLHDQGTFATIGGAANSPHEGDRVRGVKGTVTGDYTLTVHSATPPSTKGVGNRYDYACDVHGTGDRGTDCPGMPASTSDWPKLYFGPDAQVTGGAYQWTYHTDSCGGQTWTDASTNGDGTDADAGDITGCKPCPPSTSPSSSPSESPSQAPSDQPTSPSASPSQSGSTAPSSSASAQPSLTPAGNGGGSGSLPVTGTSLGLIAGGAVALLGGGTALLVLTRRRRTQG
;
A
#
# COMPACT_ATOMS: atom_id res chain seq x y z
N MET A 1 5.50 37.04 38.49
CA MET A 1 6.21 36.24 37.46
C MET A 1 7.70 36.54 37.57
N LYS A 2 8.53 35.55 37.93
CA LYS A 2 9.97 35.71 38.19
C LYS A 2 10.74 35.33 36.91
N ILE A 3 11.37 36.32 36.27
CA ILE A 3 12.26 36.11 35.12
C ILE A 3 13.64 35.73 35.67
N ARG A 4 14.14 34.55 35.32
CA ARG A 4 15.50 34.11 35.67
C ARG A 4 16.43 34.43 34.51
N THR A 5 17.38 35.32 34.79
CA THR A 5 18.54 35.63 33.95
C THR A 5 19.53 34.47 33.99
N LEU A 6 19.95 33.98 32.83
CA LEU A 6 21.02 32.99 32.68
C LEU A 6 22.29 33.70 32.20
N THR A 7 23.34 33.60 33.00
CA THR A 7 24.67 34.13 32.73
C THR A 7 25.45 33.16 31.84
N VAL A 8 25.93 33.62 30.69
CA VAL A 8 26.82 32.87 29.80
C VAL A 8 28.26 33.12 30.24
N GLY A 9 28.94 32.07 30.70
CA GLY A 9 30.39 32.10 31.00
C GLY A 9 31.20 31.80 29.74
N ALA A 10 32.07 32.72 29.35
CA ALA A 10 33.04 32.53 28.28
C ALA A 10 34.22 31.68 28.79
N LEU A 11 34.50 30.55 28.12
CA LEU A 11 35.71 29.78 28.29
C LEU A 11 36.66 30.06 27.12
N ALA A 12 37.78 30.70 27.43
CA ALA A 12 38.94 30.80 26.56
C ALA A 12 39.71 29.46 26.61
N GLY A 13 39.93 28.85 25.44
CA GLY A 13 40.68 27.60 25.29
C GLY A 13 41.53 27.65 24.02
N GLY A 14 42.83 27.41 24.18
CA GLY A 14 43.87 27.64 23.19
C GLY A 14 43.77 26.81 21.91
N ALA A 15 44.34 27.38 20.84
CA ALA A 15 44.46 26.75 19.54
C ALA A 15 45.57 25.68 19.55
N LEU A 16 45.17 24.40 19.63
CA LEU A 16 46.02 23.29 19.18
C LEU A 16 45.78 23.10 17.68
N ALA A 17 46.82 23.33 16.87
CA ALA A 17 46.80 23.00 15.45
C ALA A 17 46.91 21.48 15.29
N LEU A 18 45.76 20.79 15.27
CA LEU A 18 45.66 19.42 14.79
C LEU A 18 45.73 19.46 13.26
N THR A 19 46.75 18.83 12.69
CA THR A 19 46.73 18.37 11.30
C THR A 19 45.71 17.24 11.19
N GLY A 20 44.44 17.60 11.20
CA GLY A 20 43.34 16.67 10.98
C GLY A 20 43.38 16.22 9.52
N ALA A 21 43.59 14.93 9.29
CA ALA A 21 43.18 14.32 8.04
C ALA A 21 41.72 14.72 7.81
N ALA A 22 41.45 15.41 6.70
CA ALA A 22 40.08 15.73 6.34
C ALA A 22 39.28 14.42 6.36
N PRO A 23 38.17 14.32 7.11
CA PRO A 23 37.32 13.15 7.04
C PRO A 23 36.97 12.98 5.56
N ALA A 24 37.23 11.78 5.04
CA ALA A 24 36.80 11.42 3.70
C ALA A 24 35.34 11.85 3.57
N LEU A 25 35.06 12.71 2.58
CA LEU A 25 33.71 13.18 2.29
C LEU A 25 32.81 11.95 2.24
N ALA A 26 31.88 11.87 3.19
CA ALA A 26 30.90 10.80 3.24
C ALA A 26 30.29 10.68 1.84
N ASP A 27 30.43 9.50 1.24
CA ASP A 27 29.83 9.17 -0.03
C ASP A 27 28.35 9.55 0.08
N THR A 28 27.93 10.56 -0.68
CA THR A 28 26.56 11.06 -0.64
C THR A 28 25.69 9.94 -1.16
N GLY A 29 25.08 9.20 -0.24
CA GLY A 29 24.40 7.94 -0.49
C GLY A 29 23.59 7.95 -1.79
N SER A 30 23.82 6.96 -2.63
CA SER A 30 23.13 6.84 -3.91
C SER A 30 21.62 6.78 -3.67
N THR A 31 20.87 7.71 -4.27
CA THR A 31 19.41 7.69 -4.26
C THR A 31 18.91 7.07 -5.56
N PHE A 32 18.09 6.03 -5.45
CA PHE A 32 17.40 5.38 -6.56
C PHE A 32 15.92 5.78 -6.55
N LYS A 33 15.33 6.00 -7.75
CA LYS A 33 13.94 6.40 -7.90
C LYS A 33 13.26 5.64 -9.05
N ASP A 34 12.00 5.28 -8.85
CA ASP A 34 11.17 4.62 -9.87
C ASP A 34 9.69 5.04 -9.73
N THR A 35 8.87 4.77 -10.76
CA THR A 35 7.42 5.00 -10.73
C THR A 35 6.66 3.91 -11.47
N ILE A 36 5.61 3.39 -10.84
CA ILE A 36 4.84 2.22 -11.28
C ILE A 36 3.35 2.56 -11.27
N HIS A 37 2.63 2.09 -12.28
CA HIS A 37 1.18 2.22 -12.34
C HIS A 37 0.52 0.92 -11.86
N ILE A 38 -0.28 0.99 -10.82
CA ILE A 38 -1.03 -0.14 -10.27
C ILE A 38 -2.50 0.08 -10.59
N VAL A 39 -3.16 -0.90 -11.19
CA VAL A 39 -4.60 -0.83 -11.52
C VAL A 39 -5.34 -2.03 -10.98
N ASN A 40 -6.66 -1.84 -10.77
CA ASN A 40 -7.56 -2.86 -10.26
C ASN A 40 -7.11 -3.48 -8.93
N ASP A 41 -6.43 -2.69 -8.09
CA ASP A 41 -6.13 -3.08 -6.72
C ASP A 41 -7.40 -3.00 -5.87
N VAL A 42 -7.42 -3.70 -4.73
CA VAL A 42 -8.51 -3.65 -3.75
C VAL A 42 -8.00 -3.22 -2.40
N ASP A 43 -8.82 -2.44 -1.73
CA ASP A 43 -8.61 -2.01 -0.36
C ASP A 43 -9.50 -2.81 0.58
N SER A 44 -8.91 -3.44 1.60
CA SER A 44 -9.63 -4.26 2.57
C SER A 44 -10.12 -3.50 3.80
N GLY A 45 -9.65 -2.27 4.04
CA GLY A 45 -9.83 -1.58 5.33
C GLY A 45 -9.71 -2.55 6.51
N HIS A 46 -10.66 -2.47 7.45
CA HIS A 46 -10.77 -3.42 8.57
C HIS A 46 -11.87 -4.47 8.41
N HIS A 47 -12.76 -4.31 7.42
CA HIS A 47 -14.01 -5.08 7.32
C HIS A 47 -14.21 -5.78 5.98
N GLY A 48 -13.13 -6.04 5.25
CA GLY A 48 -13.11 -6.68 3.93
C GLY A 48 -13.11 -5.68 2.78
N TYR A 49 -13.02 -6.18 1.55
CA TYR A 49 -12.84 -5.30 0.39
C TYR A 49 -13.96 -4.28 0.23
N TRP A 50 -13.61 -3.00 0.34
CA TRP A 50 -14.57 -1.90 0.30
C TRP A 50 -14.37 -0.99 -0.92
N ALA A 51 -13.16 -0.90 -1.46
CA ALA A 51 -12.84 -0.07 -2.63
C ALA A 51 -11.94 -0.77 -3.65
N ARG A 52 -12.07 -0.35 -4.92
CA ARG A 52 -11.08 -0.58 -5.97
C ARG A 52 -10.21 0.65 -6.14
N LEU A 53 -8.90 0.46 -6.30
CA LEU A 53 -7.92 1.54 -6.43
C LEU A 53 -7.23 1.50 -7.80
N ASN A 54 -6.83 2.69 -8.26
CA ASN A 54 -5.85 2.85 -9.33
C ASN A 54 -4.81 3.85 -8.86
N LEU A 55 -3.56 3.44 -8.78
CA LEU A 55 -2.47 4.14 -8.09
C LEU A 55 -1.29 4.39 -9.03
N HIS A 56 -0.62 5.51 -8.83
CA HIS A 56 0.75 5.76 -9.23
C HIS A 56 1.61 5.64 -7.98
N ARG A 57 2.49 4.62 -7.96
CA ARG A 57 3.45 4.40 -6.89
C ARG A 57 4.79 5.01 -7.27
N SER A 58 5.27 5.98 -6.52
CA SER A 58 6.65 6.45 -6.57
C SER A 58 7.48 5.70 -5.53
N VAL A 59 8.64 5.18 -5.94
CA VAL A 59 9.57 4.46 -5.07
C VAL A 59 10.83 5.28 -4.95
N THR A 60 11.25 5.59 -3.72
CA THR A 60 12.55 6.20 -3.43
C THR A 60 13.34 5.27 -2.51
N ILE A 61 14.55 4.90 -2.93
CA ILE A 61 15.44 4.02 -2.16
C ILE A 61 16.74 4.79 -1.89
N THR A 62 17.10 4.91 -0.63
CA THR A 62 18.30 5.61 -0.19
C THR A 62 19.17 4.65 0.62
N SER A 63 20.47 4.59 0.34
CA SER A 63 21.40 3.83 1.17
C SER A 63 21.43 4.38 2.60
N GLY A 64 21.33 3.51 3.59
CA GLY A 64 21.47 3.88 5.00
C GLY A 64 22.93 4.01 5.43
N ASP A 65 23.14 4.35 6.71
CA ASP A 65 24.48 4.56 7.29
C ASP A 65 25.26 3.25 7.51
N THR A 66 24.59 2.11 7.41
CA THR A 66 25.18 0.77 7.58
C THR A 66 25.17 0.02 6.26
N ASP A 67 26.29 -0.61 5.93
CA ASP A 67 26.43 -1.43 4.72
C ASP A 67 25.27 -2.41 4.57
N GLY A 68 24.67 -2.42 3.37
CA GLY A 68 23.56 -3.30 3.03
C GLY A 68 22.22 -2.94 3.69
N THR A 69 22.10 -1.78 4.33
CA THR A 69 20.82 -1.26 4.83
C THR A 69 20.31 -0.15 3.92
N TRP A 70 19.02 -0.16 3.61
CA TRP A 70 18.38 0.78 2.70
C TRP A 70 17.07 1.29 3.31
N THR A 71 16.82 2.58 3.19
CA THR A 71 15.50 3.16 3.49
C THR A 71 14.70 3.21 2.20
N VAL A 72 13.50 2.64 2.22
CA VAL A 72 12.57 2.63 1.09
C VAL A 72 11.33 3.42 1.46
N GLN A 73 11.05 4.45 0.68
CA GLN A 73 9.84 5.24 0.76
C GLN A 73 8.96 4.90 -0.43
N LEU A 74 7.74 4.46 -0.17
CA LEU A 74 6.70 4.31 -1.19
C LEU A 74 5.71 5.46 -1.01
N HIS A 75 5.42 6.16 -2.09
CA HIS A 75 4.37 7.16 -2.14
C HIS A 75 3.35 6.76 -3.19
N ASP A 76 2.12 6.50 -2.77
CA ASP A 76 1.00 6.13 -3.61
C ASP A 76 0.08 7.32 -3.80
N GLN A 77 -0.31 7.60 -5.03
CA GLN A 77 -1.33 8.61 -5.35
C GLN A 77 -2.26 8.08 -6.42
N GLY A 78 -3.56 8.28 -6.25
CA GLY A 78 -4.50 7.79 -7.24
C GLY A 78 -5.96 8.07 -6.95
N THR A 79 -6.80 7.16 -7.46
CA THR A 79 -8.25 7.23 -7.32
C THR A 79 -8.78 5.95 -6.71
N PHE A 80 -9.93 6.06 -6.04
CA PHE A 80 -10.67 4.91 -5.58
C PHE A 80 -12.14 4.99 -5.99
N ALA A 81 -12.78 3.83 -6.08
CA ALA A 81 -14.22 3.70 -6.23
C ALA A 81 -14.71 2.58 -5.31
N THR A 82 -15.77 2.85 -4.56
CA THR A 82 -16.38 1.86 -3.67
C THR A 82 -16.97 0.69 -4.45
N ILE A 83 -16.79 -0.51 -3.92
CA ILE A 83 -17.27 -1.75 -4.53
C ILE A 83 -18.77 -1.86 -4.28
N GLY A 84 -19.55 -1.99 -5.36
CA GLY A 84 -21.00 -2.16 -5.26
C GLY A 84 -21.36 -3.39 -4.45
N GLY A 85 -22.00 -3.20 -3.30
CA GLY A 85 -22.40 -4.31 -2.44
C GLY A 85 -21.35 -4.74 -1.42
N ALA A 86 -20.22 -4.03 -1.31
CA ALA A 86 -19.35 -4.14 -0.14
C ALA A 86 -20.23 -3.98 1.12
N ALA A 87 -20.10 -4.94 2.03
CA ALA A 87 -20.96 -4.99 3.20
C ALA A 87 -20.73 -3.79 4.12
N ASN A 88 -19.51 -3.26 4.13
CA ASN A 88 -18.95 -2.53 5.25
C ASN A 88 -18.09 -1.33 4.77
N SER A 89 -18.23 -0.19 5.45
CA SER A 89 -17.37 0.98 5.34
C SER A 89 -16.03 0.66 5.96
N PRO A 90 -14.96 1.36 5.56
CA PRO A 90 -13.63 1.01 6.00
C PRO A 90 -13.47 0.98 7.54
N HIS A 91 -14.18 1.86 8.28
CA HIS A 91 -14.09 1.94 9.74
C HIS A 91 -15.35 1.45 10.49
N GLU A 92 -16.55 2.02 10.24
CA GLU A 92 -17.76 1.69 11.03
C GLU A 92 -18.49 0.42 10.56
N GLY A 93 -18.15 -0.08 9.38
CA GLY A 93 -18.80 -1.25 8.80
C GLY A 93 -20.17 -0.96 8.17
N ASP A 94 -20.46 0.29 7.83
CA ASP A 94 -21.71 0.69 7.20
C ASP A 94 -21.70 0.48 5.68
N ARG A 95 -22.87 0.22 5.06
CA ARG A 95 -22.91 0.01 3.60
C ARG A 95 -22.56 1.27 2.83
N VAL A 96 -21.44 1.24 2.11
CA VAL A 96 -21.02 2.31 1.19
C VAL A 96 -21.36 1.94 -0.25
N ARG A 97 -21.91 2.88 -1.04
CA ARG A 97 -22.24 2.65 -2.45
C ARG A 97 -22.01 3.87 -3.31
N GLY A 98 -21.33 3.67 -4.44
CA GLY A 98 -21.23 4.67 -5.52
C GLY A 98 -20.35 5.86 -5.18
N VAL A 99 -19.58 5.79 -4.10
CA VAL A 99 -18.60 6.81 -3.71
C VAL A 99 -17.34 6.63 -4.55
N LYS A 100 -16.79 7.74 -5.02
CA LYS A 100 -15.52 7.85 -5.70
C LYS A 100 -14.71 8.96 -5.07
N GLY A 101 -13.40 8.89 -5.24
CA GLY A 101 -12.52 9.90 -4.70
C GLY A 101 -11.06 9.70 -5.06
N THR A 102 -10.22 10.43 -4.35
CA THR A 102 -8.77 10.35 -4.44
C THR A 102 -8.20 9.63 -3.23
N VAL A 103 -7.04 9.03 -3.42
CA VAL A 103 -6.29 8.32 -2.38
C VAL A 103 -4.83 8.72 -2.44
N THR A 104 -4.23 8.95 -1.28
CA THR A 104 -2.78 9.15 -1.11
C THR A 104 -2.27 8.24 -0.01
N GLY A 105 -1.12 7.62 -0.20
CA GLY A 105 -0.51 6.70 0.76
C GLY A 105 0.98 6.92 0.87
N ASP A 106 1.52 6.81 2.08
CA ASP A 106 2.96 6.84 2.33
C ASP A 106 3.35 5.61 3.15
N TYR A 107 4.45 4.96 2.76
CA TYR A 107 5.10 3.91 3.53
C TYR A 107 6.57 4.22 3.71
N THR A 108 7.09 3.99 4.92
CA THR A 108 8.52 3.95 5.18
C THR A 108 8.93 2.56 5.67
N LEU A 109 9.84 1.95 4.92
CA LEU A 109 10.32 0.58 5.11
C LEU A 109 11.86 0.59 5.20
N THR A 110 12.40 -0.37 5.92
CA THR A 110 13.84 -0.63 5.97
C THR A 110 14.12 -1.96 5.30
N VAL A 111 15.07 -1.98 4.35
CA VAL A 111 15.50 -3.19 3.67
C VAL A 111 16.94 -3.50 4.04
N HIS A 112 17.19 -4.75 4.43
CA HIS A 112 18.54 -5.31 4.53
C HIS A 112 18.81 -6.20 3.33
N SER A 113 19.80 -5.86 2.51
CA SER A 113 20.17 -6.56 1.27
C SER A 113 21.65 -6.29 0.95
N ALA A 114 22.42 -7.35 0.70
CA ALA A 114 23.77 -7.24 0.18
C ALA A 114 23.78 -6.83 -1.30
N THR A 115 22.68 -7.09 -2.01
CA THR A 115 22.49 -6.69 -3.41
C THR A 115 21.95 -5.25 -3.47
N PRO A 116 22.56 -4.33 -4.26
CA PRO A 116 22.00 -2.99 -4.48
C PRO A 116 20.66 -3.01 -5.22
N PRO A 117 19.82 -1.97 -5.10
CA PRO A 117 18.53 -1.91 -5.78
C PRO A 117 18.69 -1.81 -7.31
N SER A 118 17.75 -2.38 -8.06
CA SER A 118 17.68 -2.34 -9.52
C SER A 118 16.24 -2.36 -10.03
N THR A 119 15.96 -1.72 -11.17
CA THR A 119 14.68 -1.87 -11.89
C THR A 119 14.61 -3.17 -12.71
N LYS A 120 15.69 -3.96 -12.77
CA LYS A 120 15.73 -5.15 -13.63
C LYS A 120 14.69 -6.18 -13.17
N GLY A 121 13.66 -6.38 -13.99
CA GLY A 121 12.56 -7.31 -13.71
C GLY A 121 11.35 -6.65 -13.04
N VAL A 122 11.42 -5.36 -12.72
CA VAL A 122 10.27 -4.59 -12.23
C VAL A 122 9.49 -4.03 -13.42
N GLY A 123 8.22 -4.42 -13.54
CA GLY A 123 7.30 -3.82 -14.50
C GLY A 123 6.95 -2.37 -14.14
N ASN A 124 6.77 -1.53 -15.15
CA ASN A 124 6.26 -0.15 -14.97
C ASN A 124 4.74 -0.10 -14.77
N ARG A 125 4.05 -1.23 -14.92
CA ARG A 125 2.61 -1.36 -14.69
C ARG A 125 2.28 -2.75 -14.16
N TYR A 126 1.41 -2.81 -13.16
CA TYR A 126 0.78 -4.03 -12.68
C TYR A 126 -0.73 -3.87 -12.71
N ASP A 127 -1.42 -4.86 -13.26
CA ASP A 127 -2.86 -5.00 -13.14
C ASP A 127 -3.10 -6.14 -12.15
N TYR A 128 -3.54 -5.82 -10.93
CA TYR A 128 -3.69 -6.84 -9.90
C TYR A 128 -4.84 -7.79 -10.18
N ALA A 129 -5.80 -7.36 -11.02
CA ALA A 129 -6.98 -8.13 -11.41
C ALA A 129 -7.72 -8.74 -10.22
N CYS A 130 -7.82 -8.00 -9.11
CA CYS A 130 -8.37 -8.53 -7.86
C CYS A 130 -9.86 -8.91 -7.99
N ASP A 131 -10.18 -10.10 -7.51
CA ASP A 131 -11.54 -10.57 -7.29
C ASP A 131 -12.10 -9.99 -5.98
N VAL A 132 -13.03 -9.05 -6.12
CA VAL A 132 -13.69 -8.38 -4.98
C VAL A 132 -14.69 -9.27 -4.25
N HIS A 133 -15.03 -10.43 -4.81
CA HIS A 133 -15.88 -11.44 -4.20
C HIS A 133 -15.07 -12.65 -3.69
N GLY A 134 -13.75 -12.50 -3.64
CA GLY A 134 -12.83 -13.52 -3.18
C GLY A 134 -12.91 -13.80 -1.68
N THR A 135 -11.87 -14.44 -1.18
CA THR A 135 -11.76 -14.95 0.19
C THR A 135 -11.47 -13.87 1.23
N GLY A 136 -11.04 -12.68 0.79
CA GLY A 136 -10.47 -11.62 1.62
C GLY A 136 -8.95 -11.73 1.76
N ASP A 137 -8.34 -12.79 1.25
CA ASP A 137 -6.88 -12.94 1.17
C ASP A 137 -6.36 -12.40 -0.17
N ARG A 138 -5.68 -11.25 -0.14
CA ARG A 138 -5.12 -10.61 -1.35
C ARG A 138 -4.14 -11.52 -2.10
N GLY A 139 -3.43 -12.41 -1.41
CA GLY A 139 -2.51 -13.35 -2.06
C GLY A 139 -3.23 -14.33 -2.99
N THR A 140 -4.47 -14.68 -2.66
CA THR A 140 -5.32 -15.56 -3.45
C THR A 140 -6.21 -14.77 -4.41
N ASP A 141 -6.74 -13.63 -3.96
CA ASP A 141 -7.76 -12.87 -4.70
C ASP A 141 -7.18 -11.94 -5.76
N CYS A 142 -5.89 -11.57 -5.66
CA CYS A 142 -5.21 -10.66 -6.58
C CYS A 142 -4.06 -11.35 -7.32
N PRO A 143 -4.34 -12.19 -8.32
CA PRO A 143 -3.30 -12.99 -8.99
C PRO A 143 -2.26 -12.15 -9.74
N GLY A 144 -2.56 -10.89 -10.08
CA GLY A 144 -1.63 -9.97 -10.73
C GLY A 144 -0.74 -9.18 -9.75
N MET A 145 -0.91 -9.37 -8.44
CA MET A 145 -0.13 -8.70 -7.41
C MET A 145 1.22 -9.41 -7.23
N PRO A 146 2.37 -8.80 -7.58
CA PRO A 146 3.66 -9.48 -7.51
C PRO A 146 4.21 -9.62 -6.08
N ALA A 147 3.74 -8.79 -5.14
CA ALA A 147 4.08 -8.82 -3.73
C ALA A 147 3.04 -8.02 -2.91
N SER A 148 2.91 -8.29 -1.61
CA SER A 148 2.18 -7.39 -0.71
C SER A 148 2.87 -6.02 -0.63
N THR A 149 2.18 -4.98 -0.18
CA THR A 149 2.79 -3.63 -0.05
C THR A 149 4.03 -3.63 0.86
N SER A 150 4.01 -4.39 1.96
CA SER A 150 5.15 -4.52 2.88
C SER A 150 6.33 -5.27 2.27
N ASP A 151 6.09 -6.17 1.31
CA ASP A 151 7.14 -6.91 0.60
C ASP A 151 7.50 -6.29 -0.76
N TRP A 152 6.81 -5.23 -1.19
CA TRP A 152 7.04 -4.56 -2.47
C TRP A 152 8.50 -4.17 -2.72
N PRO A 153 9.27 -3.68 -1.73
CA PRO A 153 10.68 -3.38 -1.94
C PRO A 153 11.48 -4.57 -2.50
N LYS A 154 11.13 -5.82 -2.16
CA LYS A 154 11.86 -7.01 -2.63
C LYS A 154 11.93 -7.12 -4.15
N LEU A 155 11.01 -6.49 -4.89
CA LEU A 155 11.05 -6.44 -6.35
C LEU A 155 12.30 -5.73 -6.89
N TYR A 156 12.86 -4.80 -6.11
CA TYR A 156 14.04 -4.02 -6.48
C TYR A 156 15.34 -4.66 -6.01
N PHE A 157 15.30 -5.64 -5.12
CA PHE A 157 16.48 -6.21 -4.49
C PHE A 157 16.65 -7.69 -4.88
N GLY A 158 17.78 -8.28 -4.45
CA GLY A 158 18.04 -9.70 -4.62
C GLY A 158 17.16 -10.58 -3.72
N PRO A 159 17.21 -11.91 -3.90
CA PRO A 159 16.48 -12.86 -3.07
C PRO A 159 16.91 -12.85 -1.59
N ASP A 160 18.02 -12.19 -1.26
CA ASP A 160 18.52 -12.01 0.09
C ASP A 160 17.81 -10.89 0.87
N ALA A 161 16.97 -10.10 0.21
CA ALA A 161 16.34 -8.92 0.80
C ALA A 161 15.36 -9.27 1.93
N GLN A 162 15.58 -8.63 3.08
CA GLN A 162 14.69 -8.67 4.24
C GLN A 162 14.08 -7.29 4.45
N VAL A 163 12.75 -7.21 4.48
CA VAL A 163 12.01 -5.97 4.71
C VAL A 163 11.51 -5.93 6.14
N THR A 164 11.71 -4.80 6.82
CA THR A 164 11.29 -4.55 8.21
C THR A 164 10.71 -3.14 8.33
N GLY A 165 10.04 -2.86 9.45
CA GLY A 165 9.32 -1.61 9.68
C GLY A 165 7.93 -1.64 9.05
N GLY A 166 7.46 -0.50 8.54
CA GLY A 166 6.14 -0.41 7.91
C GLY A 166 5.21 0.61 8.55
N ALA A 167 5.75 1.70 9.09
CA ALA A 167 4.90 2.85 9.37
C ALA A 167 4.24 3.30 8.06
N TYR A 168 2.92 3.44 8.09
CA TYR A 168 2.15 3.80 6.91
C TYR A 168 1.04 4.78 7.27
N GLN A 169 0.63 5.55 6.27
CA GLN A 169 -0.55 6.39 6.34
C GLN A 169 -1.19 6.46 4.96
N TRP A 170 -2.45 6.09 4.87
CA TRP A 170 -3.32 6.33 3.73
C TRP A 170 -4.37 7.36 4.07
N THR A 171 -4.74 8.17 3.09
CA THR A 171 -5.80 9.15 3.21
C THR A 171 -6.68 9.08 1.98
N TYR A 172 -7.96 8.88 2.21
CA TYR A 172 -9.00 8.78 1.19
C TYR A 172 -9.84 10.04 1.28
N HIS A 173 -10.11 10.68 0.14
CA HIS A 173 -10.94 11.86 0.07
C HIS A 173 -12.03 11.67 -0.98
N THR A 174 -13.31 11.79 -0.60
CA THR A 174 -14.43 11.58 -1.52
C THR A 174 -14.71 12.83 -2.35
N ASP A 175 -14.87 12.69 -3.67
CA ASP A 175 -15.25 13.82 -4.54
C ASP A 175 -16.71 14.26 -4.33
N SER A 176 -17.54 13.32 -3.86
CA SER A 176 -18.96 13.51 -3.56
C SER A 176 -19.19 13.58 -2.04
N CYS A 177 -20.46 13.64 -1.61
CA CYS A 177 -20.84 13.37 -0.21
C CYS A 177 -20.28 14.36 0.84
N GLY A 178 -19.96 15.59 0.42
CA GLY A 178 -19.45 16.62 1.33
C GLY A 178 -17.95 16.56 1.58
N GLY A 179 -17.17 15.82 0.77
CA GLY A 179 -15.72 15.80 0.89
C GLY A 179 -15.23 15.05 2.13
N GLN A 180 -15.85 13.90 2.42
CA GLN A 180 -15.44 13.05 3.53
C GLN A 180 -13.98 12.62 3.37
N THR A 181 -13.29 12.53 4.51
CA THR A 181 -11.91 12.05 4.58
C THR A 181 -11.82 10.92 5.59
N TRP A 182 -11.14 9.84 5.19
CA TRP A 182 -10.75 8.74 6.08
C TRP A 182 -9.23 8.58 6.02
N THR A 183 -8.61 8.36 7.17
CA THR A 183 -7.17 8.12 7.29
C THR A 183 -6.96 6.77 7.97
N ASP A 184 -6.33 5.85 7.26
CA ASP A 184 -5.84 4.56 7.78
C ASP A 184 -4.35 4.68 8.01
N ALA A 185 -3.90 4.54 9.25
CA ALA A 185 -2.50 4.71 9.59
C ALA A 185 -2.06 3.68 10.63
N SER A 186 -0.77 3.36 10.61
CA SER A 186 -0.13 2.57 11.64
C SER A 186 1.30 3.04 11.82
N THR A 187 1.71 3.21 13.08
CA THR A 187 3.08 3.64 13.41
C THR A 187 4.09 2.50 13.37
N ASN A 188 3.62 1.26 13.46
CA ASN A 188 4.46 0.05 13.55
C ASN A 188 4.11 -1.00 12.47
N GLY A 189 3.15 -0.71 11.59
CA GLY A 189 2.72 -1.58 10.50
C GLY A 189 1.76 -2.71 10.91
N ASP A 190 1.21 -2.69 12.12
CA ASP A 190 0.23 -3.68 12.57
C ASP A 190 -1.23 -3.38 12.17
N GLY A 191 -1.47 -2.16 11.64
CA GLY A 191 -2.80 -1.71 11.24
C GLY A 191 -3.79 -1.47 12.39
N THR A 192 -3.30 -1.32 13.63
CA THR A 192 -4.13 -1.14 14.82
C THR A 192 -4.34 0.32 15.24
N ASP A 193 -3.56 1.27 14.70
CA ASP A 193 -3.70 2.71 14.99
C ASP A 193 -4.66 3.44 14.00
N ALA A 194 -5.47 2.68 13.26
CA ALA A 194 -6.30 3.19 12.16
C ALA A 194 -7.61 3.83 12.65
N ASP A 195 -7.46 4.95 13.37
CA ASP A 195 -8.53 5.47 14.23
C ASP A 195 -9.10 6.83 13.77
N ALA A 196 -8.79 7.30 12.56
CA ALA A 196 -9.13 8.66 12.12
C ALA A 196 -10.12 8.69 10.93
N GLY A 197 -11.41 8.83 11.25
CA GLY A 197 -12.49 9.10 10.28
C GLY A 197 -13.19 7.84 9.74
N ASP A 198 -14.10 8.02 8.78
CA ASP A 198 -14.71 6.93 8.01
C ASP A 198 -15.24 7.45 6.66
N ILE A 199 -15.34 6.56 5.67
CA ILE A 199 -16.07 6.80 4.43
C ILE A 199 -17.44 6.13 4.55
N THR A 200 -18.40 6.82 5.16
CA THR A 200 -19.80 6.35 5.28
C THR A 200 -20.60 6.57 4.00
N GLY A 201 -20.05 7.35 3.08
CA GLY A 201 -20.66 7.71 1.81
C GLY A 201 -21.71 8.81 1.94
N CYS A 202 -22.44 9.03 0.85
CA CYS A 202 -23.44 10.07 0.79
C CYS A 202 -24.60 9.63 1.68
N LYS A 203 -24.66 10.16 2.90
CA LYS A 203 -25.94 10.23 3.60
C LYS A 203 -26.91 10.85 2.60
N PRO A 204 -28.02 10.19 2.24
CA PRO A 204 -28.98 10.78 1.33
C PRO A 204 -29.24 12.18 1.86
N CYS A 205 -29.06 13.23 1.02
CA CYS A 205 -29.52 14.55 1.41
C CYS A 205 -30.95 14.33 1.93
N PRO A 206 -31.27 14.76 3.17
CA PRO A 206 -32.66 14.69 3.61
C PRO A 206 -33.48 15.28 2.46
N PRO A 207 -34.57 14.60 2.03
CA PRO A 207 -35.34 15.05 0.87
C PRO A 207 -35.57 16.53 1.08
N SER A 208 -35.07 17.34 0.14
CA SER A 208 -35.13 18.79 0.29
C SER A 208 -36.59 19.12 0.54
N THR A 209 -36.92 19.49 1.77
CA THR A 209 -38.19 20.11 2.09
C THR A 209 -38.10 21.51 1.52
N SER A 210 -37.96 21.62 0.19
CA SER A 210 -38.22 22.85 -0.52
C SER A 210 -39.64 23.20 -0.13
N PRO A 211 -39.89 24.30 0.60
CA PRO A 211 -41.26 24.70 0.89
C PRO A 211 -41.95 24.80 -0.47
N SER A 212 -42.98 23.99 -0.67
CA SER A 212 -43.84 24.04 -1.84
C SER A 212 -44.43 25.44 -1.89
N SER A 213 -43.77 26.33 -2.62
CA SER A 213 -44.29 27.65 -2.91
C SER A 213 -45.46 27.46 -3.84
N SER A 214 -46.64 27.42 -3.23
CA SER A 214 -47.91 28.00 -3.70
C SER A 214 -48.48 27.46 -5.04
N PRO A 215 -49.78 27.08 -5.07
CA PRO A 215 -50.45 26.74 -6.32
C PRO A 215 -50.51 27.98 -7.23
N SER A 216 -49.83 27.94 -8.36
CA SER A 216 -50.07 28.89 -9.46
C SER A 216 -51.00 28.23 -10.45
N GLU A 217 -52.30 28.49 -10.28
CA GLU A 217 -53.27 28.25 -11.34
C GLU A 217 -52.97 29.19 -12.52
N SER A 218 -52.70 28.63 -13.70
CA SER A 218 -53.16 29.26 -14.94
C SER A 218 -53.16 28.29 -16.13
N PRO A 219 -54.11 28.44 -17.06
CA PRO A 219 -54.52 27.37 -17.97
C PRO A 219 -53.86 27.43 -19.35
N SER A 220 -53.74 26.23 -19.94
CA SER A 220 -54.04 25.84 -21.33
C SER A 220 -53.84 26.87 -22.45
N GLN A 221 -52.95 26.56 -23.42
CA GLN A 221 -53.05 26.63 -24.91
C GLN A 221 -51.69 26.15 -25.47
N ALA A 222 -51.47 25.45 -26.59
CA ALA A 222 -52.23 24.80 -27.65
C ALA A 222 -51.19 23.87 -28.40
N PRO A 223 -51.60 22.88 -29.20
CA PRO A 223 -50.66 21.96 -29.88
C PRO A 223 -50.06 22.61 -31.12
N SER A 224 -48.73 22.50 -31.29
CA SER A 224 -48.07 22.81 -32.56
C SER A 224 -47.41 21.55 -33.11
N ASP A 225 -48.10 20.91 -34.05
CA ASP A 225 -47.54 19.91 -34.94
C ASP A 225 -46.44 20.55 -35.80
N GLN A 226 -45.22 20.04 -35.75
CA GLN A 226 -44.23 20.29 -36.80
C GLN A 226 -43.60 18.97 -37.27
N PRO A 227 -43.67 18.67 -38.58
CA PRO A 227 -43.28 17.37 -39.12
C PRO A 227 -41.76 17.24 -39.34
N THR A 228 -41.36 15.99 -39.23
CA THR A 228 -40.13 15.29 -39.67
C THR A 228 -39.26 15.93 -40.76
N SER A 229 -37.94 15.75 -40.60
CA SER A 229 -37.05 15.45 -41.74
C SER A 229 -36.05 14.34 -41.36
N PRO A 230 -36.00 13.21 -42.10
CA PRO A 230 -34.97 12.20 -41.94
C PRO A 230 -33.76 12.56 -42.82
N SER A 231 -32.54 12.49 -42.29
CA SER A 231 -31.35 12.66 -43.13
C SER A 231 -30.24 11.66 -42.78
N ALA A 232 -30.02 10.80 -43.79
CA ALA A 232 -28.78 10.14 -44.20
C ALA A 232 -28.10 9.08 -43.31
N SER A 233 -28.22 7.87 -43.84
CA SER A 233 -27.41 6.65 -43.73
C SER A 233 -25.96 6.83 -44.27
N PRO A 234 -25.12 5.79 -44.43
CA PRO A 234 -24.14 5.28 -43.47
C PRO A 234 -22.69 5.37 -43.98
N SER A 235 -21.68 5.29 -43.10
CA SER A 235 -20.28 5.08 -43.50
C SER A 235 -19.68 3.88 -42.79
N GLN A 236 -19.81 2.70 -43.40
CA GLN A 236 -18.92 1.57 -43.16
C GLN A 236 -17.52 1.92 -43.68
N SER A 237 -16.50 1.74 -42.86
CA SER A 237 -15.12 1.69 -43.36
C SER A 237 -14.32 0.63 -42.59
N GLY A 238 -13.94 -0.42 -43.33
CA GLY A 238 -12.68 -1.14 -43.18
C GLY A 238 -12.49 -2.01 -41.94
N SER A 239 -13.02 -3.24 -41.96
CA SER A 239 -12.46 -4.33 -41.15
C SER A 239 -11.36 -5.02 -41.97
N THR A 240 -10.10 -4.76 -41.63
CA THR A 240 -8.93 -5.48 -42.14
C THR A 240 -8.76 -6.79 -41.37
N ALA A 241 -8.78 -7.90 -42.11
CA ALA A 241 -8.51 -9.24 -41.60
C ALA A 241 -7.07 -9.36 -41.07
N PRO A 242 -6.84 -9.92 -39.87
CA PRO A 242 -5.51 -10.34 -39.49
C PRO A 242 -5.17 -11.70 -40.13
N SER A 243 -4.04 -11.70 -40.83
CA SER A 243 -3.38 -12.86 -41.42
C SER A 243 -2.99 -13.88 -40.36
N SER A 244 -3.51 -15.10 -40.48
CA SER A 244 -3.12 -16.28 -39.71
C SER A 244 -1.71 -16.72 -40.10
N SER A 245 -0.73 -16.40 -39.27
CA SER A 245 0.62 -16.95 -39.36
C SER A 245 0.70 -18.23 -38.52
N ALA A 246 0.99 -19.34 -39.19
CA ALA A 246 1.12 -20.67 -38.61
C ALA A 246 2.21 -20.72 -37.53
N SER A 247 1.86 -21.22 -36.34
CA SER A 247 2.81 -21.56 -35.29
C SER A 247 3.10 -23.05 -35.36
N ALA A 248 4.38 -23.38 -35.56
CA ALA A 248 4.89 -24.74 -35.56
C ALA A 248 4.87 -25.34 -34.14
N GLN A 249 4.31 -26.54 -34.01
CA GLN A 249 4.44 -27.38 -32.82
C GLN A 249 5.89 -27.85 -32.62
N PRO A 250 6.49 -27.68 -31.43
CA PRO A 250 7.54 -28.57 -30.98
C PRO A 250 6.93 -29.82 -30.34
N SER A 251 7.29 -31.00 -30.86
CA SER A 251 7.04 -32.28 -30.21
C SER A 251 8.02 -32.47 -29.06
N LEU A 252 7.52 -32.68 -27.84
CA LEU A 252 8.31 -33.24 -26.75
C LEU A 252 7.51 -34.37 -26.09
N THR A 253 7.88 -35.60 -26.45
CA THR A 253 7.70 -36.77 -25.59
C THR A 253 8.77 -36.78 -24.52
N PRO A 254 8.38 -37.02 -23.26
CA PRO A 254 9.11 -37.98 -22.45
C PRO A 254 8.17 -39.06 -21.90
N ALA A 255 8.47 -40.31 -22.27
CA ALA A 255 8.06 -41.48 -21.52
C ALA A 255 8.88 -41.56 -20.23
N GLY A 256 8.22 -41.81 -19.09
CA GLY A 256 8.90 -41.99 -17.81
C GLY A 256 7.95 -42.45 -16.71
N ASN A 257 7.81 -43.76 -16.57
CA ASN A 257 7.06 -44.46 -15.53
C ASN A 257 7.58 -44.19 -14.10
N GLY A 258 6.67 -44.32 -13.12
CA GLY A 258 6.95 -44.56 -11.69
C GLY A 258 6.25 -43.51 -10.83
N GLY A 259 5.19 -43.78 -10.05
CA GLY A 259 5.01 -44.90 -9.15
C GLY A 259 5.52 -44.50 -7.76
N GLY A 260 4.64 -44.12 -6.83
CA GLY A 260 5.03 -43.99 -5.43
C GLY A 260 4.27 -42.95 -4.60
N SER A 261 3.43 -43.47 -3.69
CA SER A 261 3.01 -42.94 -2.39
C SER A 261 2.40 -41.54 -2.29
N GLY A 262 1.13 -41.52 -1.88
CA GLY A 262 0.46 -40.32 -1.39
C GLY A 262 1.19 -39.69 -0.21
N SER A 263 1.43 -38.38 -0.33
CA SER A 263 1.72 -37.49 0.79
C SER A 263 0.56 -36.51 0.92
N LEU A 264 0.05 -36.40 2.14
CA LEU A 264 -0.97 -35.45 2.57
C LEU A 264 -0.60 -34.01 2.18
N PRO A 265 -1.58 -33.11 2.02
CA PRO A 265 -1.31 -31.70 1.72
C PRO A 265 -0.43 -31.09 2.81
N VAL A 266 0.74 -30.61 2.38
CA VAL A 266 1.65 -29.83 3.21
C VAL A 266 1.06 -28.43 3.34
N THR A 267 0.32 -28.19 4.41
CA THR A 267 -0.03 -26.84 4.84
C THR A 267 1.25 -26.16 5.32
N GLY A 268 1.77 -25.22 4.53
CA GLY A 268 2.96 -24.43 4.85
C GLY A 268 2.71 -23.50 6.03
N THR A 269 2.85 -24.01 7.25
CA THR A 269 3.06 -23.18 8.44
C THR A 269 4.54 -22.82 8.52
N SER A 270 4.84 -21.53 8.42
CA SER A 270 6.16 -20.94 8.58
C SER A 270 6.78 -21.29 9.95
N LEU A 271 7.56 -22.38 10.01
CA LEU A 271 8.31 -22.81 11.21
C LEU A 271 9.58 -21.97 11.49
N GLY A 272 9.68 -20.77 10.91
CA GLY A 272 10.87 -19.90 11.03
C GLY A 272 11.06 -19.20 12.38
N LEU A 273 10.05 -19.19 13.26
CA LEU A 273 10.08 -18.39 14.50
C LEU A 273 10.35 -19.16 15.81
N ILE A 274 10.51 -20.49 15.78
CA ILE A 274 10.72 -21.26 17.02
C ILE A 274 12.20 -21.48 17.36
N ALA A 275 13.13 -21.28 16.42
CA ALA A 275 14.57 -21.46 16.69
C ALA A 275 15.22 -20.26 17.43
N GLY A 276 14.63 -19.05 17.35
CA GLY A 276 15.22 -17.84 17.96
C GLY A 276 14.87 -17.62 19.44
N GLY A 277 13.72 -18.13 19.91
CA GLY A 277 13.21 -17.88 21.27
C GLY A 277 13.97 -18.61 22.38
N ALA A 278 14.53 -19.79 22.08
CA ALA A 278 15.20 -20.63 23.08
C ALA A 278 16.54 -20.05 23.56
N VAL A 279 17.28 -19.37 22.68
CA VAL A 279 18.60 -18.78 23.03
C VAL A 279 18.42 -17.51 23.87
N ALA A 280 17.40 -16.69 23.60
CA ALA A 280 17.11 -15.49 24.38
C ALA A 280 16.64 -15.82 25.82
N LEU A 281 15.83 -16.87 26.01
CA LEU A 281 15.39 -17.31 27.34
C LEU A 281 16.53 -17.91 28.17
N LEU A 282 17.46 -18.66 27.55
CA LEU A 282 18.64 -19.19 28.23
C LEU A 282 19.66 -18.08 28.58
N GLY A 283 19.83 -17.07 27.71
CA GLY A 283 20.70 -15.92 27.97
C GLY A 283 20.14 -14.96 29.05
N GLY A 284 18.86 -14.62 28.97
CA GLY A 284 18.21 -13.71 29.93
C GLY A 284 18.08 -14.30 31.34
N GLY A 285 17.81 -15.61 31.45
CA GLY A 285 17.65 -16.29 32.74
C GLY A 285 18.93 -16.34 33.58
N THR A 286 20.09 -16.51 32.95
CA THR A 286 21.38 -16.58 33.67
C THR A 286 21.81 -15.22 34.24
N ALA A 287 21.59 -14.12 33.52
CA ALA A 287 21.90 -12.77 34.00
C ALA A 287 21.07 -12.38 35.24
N LEU A 288 19.78 -12.73 35.25
CA LEU A 288 18.87 -12.43 36.37
C LEU A 288 19.20 -13.26 37.63
N LEU A 289 19.67 -14.50 37.44
CA LEU A 289 20.07 -15.38 38.54
C LEU A 289 21.40 -14.95 39.20
N VAL A 290 22.32 -14.36 38.43
CA VAL A 290 23.57 -13.77 38.97
C VAL A 290 23.29 -12.48 39.75
N LEU A 291 22.42 -11.60 39.23
CA LEU A 291 22.07 -10.35 39.91
C LEU A 291 21.34 -10.57 41.24
N THR A 292 20.46 -11.58 41.32
CA THR A 292 19.74 -11.90 42.56
C THR A 292 20.63 -12.54 43.62
N ARG A 293 21.63 -13.34 43.24
CA ARG A 293 22.63 -13.87 44.18
C ARG A 293 23.50 -12.78 44.81
N ARG A 294 23.90 -11.77 44.03
CA ARG A 294 24.81 -10.71 44.49
C ARG A 294 24.20 -9.81 45.58
N ARG A 295 22.88 -9.67 45.61
CA ARG A 295 22.16 -8.88 46.63
C ARG A 295 22.09 -9.55 48.01
N ARG A 296 22.28 -10.87 48.12
CA ARG A 296 22.18 -11.58 49.41
C ARG A 296 23.47 -11.61 50.23
N THR A 297 24.61 -11.24 49.65
CA THR A 297 25.91 -11.25 50.34
C THR A 297 26.37 -9.86 50.81
N GLN A 298 25.54 -8.82 50.65
CA GLN A 298 25.83 -7.43 51.06
C GLN A 298 24.87 -6.90 52.15
N GLY A 299 24.08 -7.77 52.77
CA GLY A 299 23.34 -7.49 54.01
C GLY A 299 23.72 -8.53 55.05
#